data_AF-A0A969BGP6-F1
#
_entry.id   AF-A0A969BGP6-F1
#
_cell.length_a   1.000
_cell.length_b   1.000
_cell.length_c   1.000
_cell.angle_alpha   90.00
_cell.angle_beta   90.00
_cell.angle_gamma   90.00
#
_symmetry.space_group_name_H-M   'P 1'
#
loop_
_entity.id
_entity.type
_entity.pdbx_description
1 polymer ?
#
loop_
_entity_poly.entity_id
_entity_poly.type
_entity_poly.pdbx_seq_one_letter_code
_entity_poly.pdbx_strand_id
1 'polypeptide(L)'
;MNNSLIVNDIAAGAIGTNGDININVGSFAANNSFISTSTQGEGNSGNISIKALESILFDSSRIFNTVNDGAKGDSGTIKLDANNIELNNGSTISTSVLGTGKGGEIYLKASNQISISNSFLTSGLDAVDAKGTAGNIRIEADSVFFNQTAISSGTNGQGNAGNILIIGNNLVSLSDRASLNSNVDFNAKGEGGEINIKSNSLSLTDNASINSTTFGQGNSGNIS
;
A
#
# COMPACT_ATOMS: atom_id res chain seq x y z
N MET A 1 -2.54 12.46 -16.58
CA MET A 1 -3.30 13.42 -15.75
C MET A 1 -2.31 14.32 -15.03
N ASN A 2 -2.61 15.61 -14.90
CA ASN A 2 -1.75 16.59 -14.24
C ASN A 2 -2.62 17.52 -13.40
N ASN A 3 -2.32 17.70 -12.11
CA ASN A 3 -3.13 18.48 -11.17
C ASN A 3 -4.62 18.08 -11.20
N SER A 4 -4.89 16.77 -11.25
CA SER A 4 -6.24 16.24 -11.51
C SER A 4 -6.75 15.38 -10.35
N LEU A 5 -8.08 15.24 -10.27
CA LEU A 5 -8.78 14.47 -9.25
C LEU A 5 -9.70 13.41 -9.87
N ILE A 6 -9.65 12.18 -9.36
CA ILE A 6 -10.64 11.12 -9.61
C ILE A 6 -11.09 10.58 -8.25
N VAL A 7 -12.37 10.71 -7.91
CA VAL A 7 -12.91 10.33 -6.60
C VAL A 7 -14.18 9.51 -6.72
N ASN A 8 -14.36 8.57 -5.80
CA ASN A 8 -15.62 7.87 -5.59
C ASN A 8 -15.81 7.59 -4.10
N ASP A 9 -16.86 8.14 -3.47
CA ASP A 9 -16.96 8.18 -2.01
C ASP A 9 -18.35 7.82 -1.49
N ILE A 10 -18.39 7.10 -0.36
CA ILE A 10 -19.60 6.99 0.49
C ILE A 10 -19.55 8.12 1.51
N ALA A 11 -20.54 9.01 1.47
CA ALA A 11 -20.64 10.16 2.39
C ALA A 11 -20.98 9.74 3.83
N ALA A 12 -20.73 10.63 4.78
CA ALA A 12 -21.05 10.42 6.19
C ALA A 12 -22.53 10.08 6.40
N GLY A 13 -22.80 9.05 7.20
CA GLY A 13 -24.16 8.57 7.48
C GLY A 13 -24.83 7.80 6.35
N ALA A 14 -24.21 7.68 5.17
CA ALA A 14 -24.70 6.84 4.10
C ALA A 14 -24.38 5.35 4.38
N ILE A 15 -25.25 4.47 3.91
CA ILE A 15 -25.04 3.02 3.92
C ILE A 15 -25.03 2.56 2.47
N GLY A 16 -23.97 1.90 2.01
CA GLY A 16 -23.91 1.46 0.62
C GLY A 16 -22.63 0.75 0.22
N THR A 17 -22.48 0.53 -1.08
CA THR A 17 -21.28 -0.03 -1.70
C THR A 17 -20.66 1.02 -2.60
N ASN A 18 -19.39 1.32 -2.40
CA ASN A 18 -18.68 2.27 -3.24
C ASN A 18 -18.33 1.61 -4.58
N GLY A 19 -18.40 2.36 -5.67
CA GLY A 19 -18.04 1.85 -7.00
C GLY A 19 -16.51 1.81 -7.21
N ASP A 20 -16.08 1.05 -8.21
CA ASP A 20 -14.66 0.91 -8.52
C ASP A 20 -14.17 2.00 -9.51
N ILE A 21 -12.91 2.40 -9.38
CA ILE A 21 -12.19 3.20 -10.38
C ILE A 21 -11.38 2.25 -11.26
N ASN A 22 -11.67 2.21 -12.55
CA ASN A 22 -10.99 1.35 -13.52
C ASN A 22 -10.41 2.17 -14.67
N ILE A 23 -9.09 2.10 -14.88
CA ILE A 23 -8.37 2.81 -15.94
C ILE A 23 -7.62 1.78 -16.79
N ASN A 24 -7.90 1.75 -18.09
CA ASN A 24 -7.23 0.88 -19.06
C ASN A 24 -6.67 1.73 -20.20
N VAL A 25 -5.34 1.81 -20.33
CA VAL A 25 -4.66 2.70 -21.28
C VAL A 25 -3.40 2.05 -21.86
N GLY A 26 -2.79 2.68 -22.87
CA GLY A 26 -1.46 2.29 -23.34
C GLY A 26 -0.39 2.59 -22.28
N SER A 27 -0.34 3.84 -21.83
CA SER A 27 0.58 4.31 -20.79
C SER A 27 -0.19 5.27 -19.88
N PHE A 28 0.09 5.22 -18.57
CA PHE A 28 -0.55 6.06 -17.57
C PHE A 28 0.50 6.93 -16.89
N ALA A 29 0.31 8.24 -16.89
CA ALA A 29 1.16 9.17 -16.15
C ALA A 29 0.29 10.10 -15.31
N ALA A 30 0.64 10.26 -14.04
CA ALA A 30 -0.02 11.15 -13.08
C ALA A 30 1.04 12.03 -12.42
N ASN A 31 0.90 13.35 -12.58
CA ASN A 31 1.73 14.35 -11.92
C ASN A 31 0.83 15.22 -11.00
N ASN A 32 1.24 15.42 -9.75
CA ASN A 32 0.48 16.20 -8.76
C ASN A 32 -1.01 15.86 -8.70
N SER A 33 -1.35 14.57 -8.80
CA SER A 33 -2.71 14.11 -9.01
C SER A 33 -3.21 13.26 -7.84
N PHE A 34 -4.52 13.20 -7.68
CA PHE A 34 -5.16 12.42 -6.62
C PHE A 34 -6.24 11.49 -7.20
N ILE A 35 -6.14 10.21 -6.87
CA ILE A 35 -7.12 9.18 -7.20
C ILE A 35 -7.57 8.57 -5.89
N SER A 36 -8.87 8.52 -5.61
CA SER A 36 -9.34 8.04 -4.31
C SER A 36 -10.65 7.30 -4.38
N THR A 37 -10.76 6.25 -3.58
CA THR A 37 -12.05 5.74 -3.11
C THR A 37 -12.10 5.88 -1.59
N SER A 38 -13.26 6.22 -1.03
CA SER A 38 -13.38 6.27 0.44
C SER A 38 -14.77 5.91 0.95
N THR A 39 -14.85 5.61 2.25
CA THR A 39 -16.11 5.49 2.99
C THR A 39 -16.05 6.33 4.26
N GLN A 40 -17.09 7.10 4.52
CA GLN A 40 -17.31 7.90 5.72
C GLN A 40 -18.55 7.41 6.52
N GLY A 41 -19.22 6.37 6.03
CA GLY A 41 -20.44 5.81 6.61
C GLY A 41 -20.30 4.31 6.85
N GLU A 42 -21.34 3.53 6.52
CA GLU A 42 -21.26 2.07 6.55
C GLU A 42 -21.20 1.51 5.12
N GLY A 43 -20.13 0.78 4.81
CA GLY A 43 -19.90 0.26 3.47
C GLY A 43 -18.43 0.15 3.12
N ASN A 44 -18.08 -0.84 2.31
CA ASN A 44 -16.72 -1.02 1.82
C ASN A 44 -16.37 0.09 0.81
N SER A 45 -15.12 0.55 0.84
CA SER A 45 -14.61 1.42 -0.22
C SER A 45 -14.29 0.62 -1.48
N GLY A 46 -14.42 1.27 -2.64
CA GLY A 46 -14.32 0.61 -3.93
C GLY A 46 -12.86 0.30 -4.29
N ASN A 47 -12.64 -0.55 -5.27
CA ASN A 47 -11.30 -0.87 -5.76
C ASN A 47 -10.77 0.21 -6.71
N ILE A 48 -9.45 0.33 -6.80
CA ILE A 48 -8.76 1.14 -7.80
C ILE A 48 -7.91 0.21 -8.64
N SER A 49 -8.22 0.08 -9.93
CA SER A 49 -7.42 -0.70 -10.87
C SER A 49 -6.92 0.17 -12.01
N ILE A 50 -5.61 0.21 -12.19
CA ILE A 50 -4.96 0.86 -13.33
C ILE A 50 -4.16 -0.19 -14.08
N LYS A 51 -4.52 -0.39 -15.34
CA LYS A 51 -3.83 -1.27 -16.26
C LYS A 51 -3.27 -0.44 -17.42
N ALA A 52 -1.96 -0.53 -17.62
CA ALA A 52 -1.28 0.04 -18.76
C ALA A 52 -0.58 -1.08 -19.55
N LEU A 53 -0.47 -0.91 -20.87
CA LEU A 53 0.33 -1.82 -21.69
C LEU A 53 1.82 -1.59 -21.50
N GLU A 54 2.25 -0.34 -21.33
CA GLU A 54 3.65 0.05 -21.28
C GLU A 54 4.09 0.45 -19.88
N SER A 55 3.59 1.57 -19.37
CA SER A 55 4.06 2.13 -18.11
C SER A 55 2.96 2.77 -17.28
N ILE A 56 3.17 2.74 -15.96
CA ILE A 56 2.44 3.52 -14.97
C ILE A 56 3.47 4.39 -14.24
N LEU A 57 3.33 5.71 -14.35
CA LEU A 57 4.17 6.69 -13.66
C LEU A 57 3.33 7.54 -12.72
N PHE A 58 3.69 7.54 -11.44
CA PHE A 58 3.21 8.50 -10.46
C PHE A 58 4.35 9.41 -10.02
N ASP A 59 4.11 10.71 -10.12
CA ASP A 59 5.03 11.75 -9.71
C ASP A 59 4.31 12.74 -8.80
N SER A 60 4.80 12.87 -7.56
CA SER A 60 4.16 13.68 -6.51
C SER A 60 2.64 13.47 -6.41
N SER A 61 2.18 12.23 -6.57
CA SER A 61 0.75 11.90 -6.71
C SER A 61 0.27 10.93 -5.63
N ARG A 62 -1.03 10.89 -5.38
CA ARG A 62 -1.64 10.06 -4.32
C ARG A 62 -2.72 9.14 -4.88
N ILE A 63 -2.75 7.89 -4.42
CA ILE A 63 -3.79 6.91 -4.72
C ILE A 63 -4.29 6.31 -3.42
N PHE A 64 -5.50 6.68 -2.97
CA PHE A 64 -5.99 6.30 -1.64
C PHE A 64 -7.26 5.44 -1.71
N ASN A 65 -7.36 4.52 -0.77
CA ASN A 65 -8.53 3.70 -0.54
C ASN A 65 -8.81 3.68 0.97
N THR A 66 -9.71 4.54 1.44
CA THR A 66 -9.76 4.89 2.87
C THR A 66 -11.11 4.58 3.52
N VAL A 67 -11.06 3.90 4.67
CA VAL A 67 -12.17 3.81 5.62
C VAL A 67 -11.92 4.85 6.70
N ASN A 68 -12.71 5.93 6.70
CA ASN A 68 -12.47 7.07 7.58
C ASN A 68 -12.79 6.79 9.05
N ASP A 69 -12.38 7.71 9.92
CA ASP A 69 -12.69 7.65 11.35
C ASP A 69 -14.22 7.61 11.56
N GLY A 70 -14.65 6.80 12.52
CA GLY A 70 -16.06 6.52 12.77
C GLY A 70 -16.80 5.71 11.68
N ALA A 71 -16.19 5.48 10.52
CA ALA A 71 -16.76 4.66 9.46
C ALA A 71 -16.57 3.16 9.73
N LYS A 72 -17.42 2.35 9.09
CA LYS A 72 -17.36 0.89 9.18
C LYS A 72 -17.42 0.27 7.79
N GLY A 73 -16.38 -0.47 7.44
CA GLY A 73 -16.26 -1.14 6.15
C GLY A 73 -14.84 -1.58 5.89
N ASP A 74 -14.66 -2.46 4.92
CA ASP A 74 -13.33 -2.89 4.50
C ASP A 74 -12.79 -1.94 3.42
N SER A 75 -11.49 -1.65 3.50
CA SER A 75 -10.77 -0.92 2.47
C SER A 75 -10.57 -1.82 1.24
N GLY A 76 -10.86 -1.30 0.05
CA GLY A 76 -10.73 -2.04 -1.21
C GLY A 76 -9.27 -2.20 -1.67
N THR A 77 -9.08 -2.94 -2.75
CA THR A 77 -7.75 -3.18 -3.33
C THR A 77 -7.30 -2.01 -4.22
N ILE A 78 -6.01 -1.67 -4.16
CA ILE A 78 -5.35 -0.86 -5.20
C ILE A 78 -4.46 -1.80 -6.03
N LYS A 79 -4.75 -1.91 -7.33
CA LYS A 79 -4.02 -2.76 -8.27
C LYS A 79 -3.42 -1.97 -9.42
N LEU A 80 -2.11 -2.05 -9.60
CA LEU A 80 -1.39 -1.52 -10.76
C LEU A 80 -0.78 -2.66 -11.58
N ASP A 81 -1.00 -2.67 -12.89
CA ASP A 81 -0.54 -3.72 -13.82
C ASP A 81 0.04 -3.08 -15.10
N ALA A 82 1.35 -3.25 -15.35
CA ALA A 82 2.05 -2.66 -16.50
C ALA A 82 3.34 -3.43 -16.88
N ASN A 83 4.09 -2.97 -17.89
CA ASN A 83 5.46 -3.47 -18.08
C ASN A 83 6.43 -2.81 -17.09
N ASN A 84 6.27 -1.52 -16.83
CA ASN A 84 7.05 -0.77 -15.84
C ASN A 84 6.14 0.05 -14.93
N ILE A 85 6.44 0.08 -13.63
CA ILE A 85 5.74 0.94 -12.65
C ILE A 85 6.78 1.80 -11.93
N GLU A 86 6.54 3.10 -11.92
CA GLU A 86 7.41 4.09 -11.29
C GLU A 86 6.62 5.00 -10.33
N LEU A 87 7.11 5.14 -9.10
CA LEU A 87 6.60 6.07 -8.11
C LEU A 87 7.74 6.97 -7.65
N ASN A 88 7.57 8.29 -7.84
CA ASN A 88 8.60 9.28 -7.61
C ASN A 88 8.10 10.46 -6.77
N ASN A 89 9.05 11.17 -6.15
CA ASN A 89 8.87 12.52 -5.62
C ASN A 89 7.72 12.69 -4.63
N GLY A 90 7.66 11.85 -3.61
CA GLY A 90 6.65 11.88 -2.54
C GLY A 90 5.34 11.22 -2.93
N SER A 91 5.32 10.40 -3.98
CA SER A 91 4.12 9.68 -4.37
C SER A 91 3.69 8.72 -3.26
N THR A 92 2.38 8.56 -3.06
CA THR A 92 1.83 7.70 -2.00
C THR A 92 0.71 6.81 -2.54
N ILE A 93 0.79 5.51 -2.29
CA ILE A 93 -0.31 4.57 -2.50
C ILE A 93 -0.75 4.05 -1.13
N SER A 94 -2.03 4.13 -0.83
CA SER A 94 -2.51 3.83 0.52
C SER A 94 -3.86 3.14 0.59
N THR A 95 -3.96 2.07 1.37
CA THR A 95 -5.19 1.38 1.76
C THR A 95 -5.36 1.46 3.28
N SER A 96 -5.88 2.59 3.77
CA SER A 96 -5.95 2.90 5.21
C SER A 96 -7.30 2.62 5.82
N VAL A 97 -7.29 2.09 7.05
CA VAL A 97 -8.47 2.05 7.93
C VAL A 97 -8.20 2.90 9.17
N LEU A 98 -9.02 3.94 9.33
CA LEU A 98 -9.04 4.82 10.51
C LEU A 98 -10.19 4.47 11.46
N GLY A 99 -11.27 3.89 10.93
CA GLY A 99 -12.43 3.41 11.69
C GLY A 99 -12.37 1.91 11.99
N THR A 100 -13.41 1.17 11.61
CA THR A 100 -13.49 -0.29 11.81
C THR A 100 -13.59 -1.05 10.49
N GLY A 101 -12.72 -2.04 10.30
CA GLY A 101 -12.73 -2.94 9.15
C GLY A 101 -11.34 -3.44 8.78
N LYS A 102 -11.24 -4.16 7.67
CA LYS A 102 -9.99 -4.70 7.15
C LYS A 102 -9.33 -3.70 6.21
N GLY A 103 -8.00 -3.56 6.31
CA GLY A 103 -7.19 -2.84 5.34
C GLY A 103 -7.21 -3.56 3.99
N GLY A 104 -7.12 -2.76 2.93
CA GLY A 104 -7.16 -3.25 1.56
C GLY A 104 -5.80 -3.73 1.07
N GLU A 105 -5.76 -4.54 0.02
CA GLU A 105 -4.50 -4.98 -0.57
C GLU A 105 -3.92 -3.91 -1.51
N ILE A 106 -2.61 -3.67 -1.43
CA ILE A 106 -1.87 -2.98 -2.50
C ILE A 106 -1.14 -4.05 -3.32
N TYR A 107 -1.53 -4.19 -4.59
CA TYR A 107 -0.90 -5.12 -5.53
C TYR A 107 -0.28 -4.38 -6.70
N LEU A 108 1.05 -4.36 -6.75
CA LEU A 108 1.81 -3.84 -7.87
C LEU A 108 2.40 -4.99 -8.68
N LYS A 109 2.09 -5.04 -9.98
CA LYS A 109 2.61 -6.04 -10.90
C LYS A 109 3.23 -5.37 -12.12
N ALA A 110 4.51 -5.61 -12.33
CA ALA A 110 5.20 -5.25 -13.56
C ALA A 110 5.77 -6.49 -14.25
N SER A 111 5.80 -6.53 -15.58
CA SER A 111 6.50 -7.60 -16.28
C SER A 111 8.03 -7.42 -16.28
N ASN A 112 8.51 -6.17 -16.20
CA ASN A 112 9.92 -5.82 -16.24
C ASN A 112 10.38 -5.22 -14.91
N GLN A 113 10.01 -3.98 -14.61
CA GLN A 113 10.58 -3.26 -13.46
C GLN A 113 9.53 -2.54 -12.62
N ILE A 114 9.74 -2.56 -11.30
CA ILE A 114 9.09 -1.65 -10.36
C ILE A 114 10.18 -0.81 -9.70
N SER A 115 10.05 0.52 -9.77
CA SER A 115 10.94 1.47 -9.12
C SER A 115 10.14 2.42 -8.22
N ILE A 116 10.48 2.46 -6.94
CA ILE A 116 9.84 3.33 -5.95
C ILE A 116 10.94 4.16 -5.29
N SER A 117 10.97 5.45 -5.63
CA SER A 117 11.97 6.40 -5.16
C SER A 117 11.31 7.54 -4.40
N ASN A 118 11.81 7.83 -3.19
CA ASN A 118 11.32 8.91 -2.33
C ASN A 118 9.78 8.89 -2.22
N SER A 119 9.18 7.72 -1.99
CA SER A 119 7.74 7.49 -2.07
C SER A 119 7.27 6.51 -0.99
N PHE A 120 5.96 6.30 -0.87
CA PHE A 120 5.37 5.55 0.24
C PHE A 120 4.27 4.60 -0.22
N LEU A 121 4.28 3.37 0.29
CA LEU A 121 3.15 2.45 0.22
C LEU A 121 2.70 2.11 1.64
N THR A 122 1.42 2.31 1.94
CA THR A 122 0.88 1.99 3.27
C THR A 122 -0.43 1.23 3.19
N SER A 123 -0.54 0.13 3.91
CA SER A 123 -1.73 -0.72 3.92
C SER A 123 -1.99 -1.20 5.34
N GLY A 124 -2.75 -0.43 6.12
CA GLY A 124 -2.68 -0.52 7.57
C GLY A 124 -3.92 -0.05 8.32
N LEU A 125 -3.88 -0.29 9.63
CA LEU A 125 -4.75 0.36 10.60
C LEU A 125 -4.02 1.60 11.12
N ASP A 126 -4.39 2.79 10.65
CA ASP A 126 -3.57 3.98 10.82
C ASP A 126 -3.96 4.82 12.05
N ALA A 127 -5.13 4.56 12.65
CA ALA A 127 -5.56 5.20 13.90
C ALA A 127 -5.39 4.28 15.12
N VAL A 128 -5.11 4.88 16.28
CA VAL A 128 -4.92 4.16 17.56
C VAL A 128 -6.18 3.39 18.00
N ASP A 129 -7.35 3.93 17.68
CA ASP A 129 -8.63 3.31 18.00
C ASP A 129 -9.21 2.48 16.83
N ALA A 130 -8.47 2.37 15.72
CA ALA A 130 -8.89 1.55 14.58
C ALA A 130 -8.97 0.08 14.99
N LYS A 131 -9.95 -0.63 14.44
CA LYS A 131 -10.19 -2.06 14.76
C LYS A 131 -10.31 -2.88 13.48
N GLY A 132 -9.56 -3.98 13.41
CA GLY A 132 -9.70 -4.95 12.33
C GLY A 132 -8.40 -5.69 12.02
N THR A 133 -7.96 -5.65 10.77
CA THR A 133 -6.71 -6.28 10.33
C THR A 133 -6.09 -5.38 9.29
N ALA A 134 -4.79 -5.11 9.37
CA ALA A 134 -4.09 -4.36 8.34
C ALA A 134 -4.10 -5.12 7.01
N GLY A 135 -4.12 -4.39 5.89
CA GLY A 135 -4.12 -4.99 4.56
C GLY A 135 -2.72 -5.47 4.18
N ASN A 136 -2.59 -6.26 3.12
CA ASN A 136 -1.31 -6.78 2.64
C ASN A 136 -0.71 -5.91 1.51
N ILE A 137 0.61 -6.00 1.33
CA ILE A 137 1.31 -5.40 0.19
C ILE A 137 1.99 -6.50 -0.61
N ARG A 138 1.69 -6.57 -1.91
CA ARG A 138 2.30 -7.50 -2.86
C ARG A 138 2.94 -6.73 -4.02
N ILE A 139 4.21 -6.99 -4.27
CA ILE A 139 5.00 -6.34 -5.34
C ILE A 139 5.68 -7.44 -6.17
N GLU A 140 5.45 -7.43 -7.47
CA GLU A 140 5.97 -8.44 -8.40
C GLU A 140 6.58 -7.81 -9.64
N ALA A 141 7.84 -8.13 -9.94
CA ALA A 141 8.51 -7.75 -11.17
C ALA A 141 9.66 -8.71 -11.53
N ASP A 142 10.30 -8.48 -12.67
CA ASP A 142 11.63 -9.08 -12.90
C ASP A 142 12.65 -8.43 -11.95
N SER A 143 12.66 -7.10 -11.85
CA SER A 143 13.52 -6.36 -10.94
C SER A 143 12.76 -5.31 -10.14
N VAL A 144 12.99 -5.25 -8.83
CA VAL A 144 12.34 -4.32 -7.90
C VAL A 144 13.38 -3.43 -7.21
N PHE A 145 13.18 -2.12 -7.27
CA PHE A 145 14.07 -1.12 -6.69
C PHE A 145 13.32 -0.23 -5.70
N PHE A 146 13.87 -0.16 -4.49
CA PHE A 146 13.41 0.68 -3.41
C PHE A 146 14.54 1.63 -3.03
N ASN A 147 14.30 2.94 -3.15
CA ASN A 147 15.27 3.98 -2.81
C ASN A 147 14.58 5.06 -1.99
N GLN A 148 15.04 5.32 -0.76
CA GLN A 148 14.43 6.33 0.12
C GLN A 148 12.90 6.15 0.27
N THR A 149 12.43 4.91 0.36
CA THR A 149 10.99 4.59 0.39
C THR A 149 10.62 3.86 1.66
N ALA A 150 9.38 4.02 2.13
CA ALA A 150 8.82 3.17 3.18
C ALA A 150 7.60 2.40 2.65
N ILE A 151 7.65 1.09 2.82
CA ILE A 151 6.57 0.15 2.51
C ILE A 151 6.08 -0.38 3.86
N SER A 152 4.83 -0.09 4.22
CA SER A 152 4.30 -0.41 5.54
C SER A 152 2.97 -1.13 5.46
N SER A 153 2.88 -2.24 6.16
CA SER A 153 1.69 -3.07 6.30
C SER A 153 1.29 -3.19 7.78
N GLY A 154 1.71 -2.23 8.62
CA GLY A 154 1.57 -2.30 10.07
C GLY A 154 0.20 -1.91 10.61
N THR A 155 0.11 -1.92 11.94
CA THR A 155 -1.10 -1.55 12.70
C THR A 155 -0.74 -0.64 13.88
N ASN A 156 -1.48 0.46 14.00
CA ASN A 156 -1.46 1.37 15.15
C ASN A 156 -2.60 1.07 16.14
N GLY A 157 -3.56 0.23 15.73
CA GLY A 157 -4.80 -0.04 16.47
C GLY A 157 -4.91 -1.47 16.99
N GLN A 158 -6.15 -1.95 17.12
CA GLN A 158 -6.46 -3.31 17.57
C GLN A 158 -6.71 -4.20 16.35
N GLY A 159 -5.70 -5.00 16.00
CA GLY A 159 -5.71 -5.83 14.81
C GLY A 159 -4.31 -6.35 14.49
N ASN A 160 -4.23 -7.47 13.77
CA ASN A 160 -2.94 -7.98 13.30
C ASN A 160 -2.38 -7.05 12.21
N ALA A 161 -1.05 -6.97 12.15
CA ALA A 161 -0.35 -6.38 11.01
C ALA A 161 -0.53 -7.26 9.76
N GLY A 162 -0.41 -6.65 8.59
CA GLY A 162 -0.54 -7.29 7.28
C GLY A 162 0.81 -7.74 6.75
N ASN A 163 0.81 -8.63 5.77
CA ASN A 163 2.02 -9.21 5.22
C ASN A 163 2.57 -8.38 4.05
N ILE A 164 3.89 -8.37 3.91
CA ILE A 164 4.59 -7.81 2.75
C ILE A 164 5.22 -8.97 1.97
N LEU A 165 4.90 -9.06 0.68
CA LEU A 165 5.52 -10.01 -0.23
C LEU A 165 6.13 -9.28 -1.41
N ILE A 166 7.45 -9.41 -1.55
CA ILE A 166 8.21 -8.88 -2.67
C ILE A 166 8.73 -10.04 -3.50
N ILE A 167 8.46 -10.02 -4.81
CA ILE A 167 8.96 -10.99 -5.77
C ILE A 167 9.70 -10.22 -6.87
N GLY A 168 11.02 -10.37 -6.91
CA GLY A 168 11.85 -9.93 -8.03
C GLY A 168 12.50 -11.15 -8.65
N ASN A 169 12.14 -11.53 -9.88
CA ASN A 169 12.71 -12.76 -10.48
C ASN A 169 14.24 -12.71 -10.57
N ASN A 170 14.81 -11.53 -10.81
CA ASN A 170 16.25 -11.31 -10.94
C ASN A 170 16.83 -10.59 -9.72
N LEU A 171 16.29 -9.41 -9.39
CA LEU A 171 16.86 -8.54 -8.36
C LEU A 171 15.78 -7.88 -7.50
N VAL A 172 16.03 -7.84 -6.20
CA VAL A 172 15.37 -6.93 -5.26
C VAL A 172 16.46 -6.09 -4.59
N SER A 173 16.35 -4.77 -4.70
CA SER A 173 17.32 -3.83 -4.13
C SER A 173 16.63 -2.81 -3.24
N LEU A 174 17.09 -2.71 -1.99
CA LEU A 174 16.72 -1.69 -1.03
C LEU A 174 17.95 -0.83 -0.74
N SER A 175 17.82 0.47 -0.91
CA SER A 175 18.90 1.44 -0.76
C SER A 175 18.42 2.72 -0.08
N ASP A 176 19.36 3.53 0.38
CA ASP A 176 19.16 4.87 0.94
C ASP A 176 18.01 4.96 1.96
N ARG A 177 18.13 4.20 3.05
CA ARG A 177 17.10 4.12 4.12
C ARG A 177 15.75 3.58 3.68
N ALA A 178 15.68 2.86 2.55
CA ALA A 178 14.48 2.12 2.19
C ALA A 178 14.08 1.14 3.31
N SER A 179 12.78 1.05 3.61
CA SER A 179 12.29 0.20 4.69
C SER A 179 11.04 -0.60 4.30
N LEU A 180 10.99 -1.85 4.74
CA LEU A 180 9.79 -2.68 4.74
C LEU A 180 9.36 -2.92 6.19
N ASN A 181 8.11 -2.61 6.53
CA ASN A 181 7.64 -2.61 7.91
C ASN A 181 6.29 -3.33 8.02
N SER A 182 6.21 -4.36 8.85
CA SER A 182 4.97 -5.04 9.21
C SER A 182 4.83 -5.08 10.74
N ASN A 183 4.81 -3.88 11.31
CA ASN A 183 4.93 -3.69 12.76
C ASN A 183 3.56 -3.60 13.44
N VAL A 184 3.55 -3.92 14.74
CA VAL A 184 2.47 -3.60 15.68
C VAL A 184 2.99 -2.49 16.59
N ASP A 185 2.49 -1.25 16.41
CA ASP A 185 3.08 -0.04 17.00
C ASP A 185 2.81 0.14 18.51
N PHE A 186 3.42 1.15 19.12
CA PHE A 186 3.28 1.52 20.52
C PHE A 186 1.81 1.87 20.81
N ASN A 187 1.16 1.09 21.67
CA ASN A 187 -0.29 1.06 21.98
C ASN A 187 -1.17 0.19 21.08
N ALA A 188 -0.63 -0.39 20.01
CA ALA A 188 -1.36 -1.35 19.19
C ALA A 188 -1.42 -2.74 19.85
N LYS A 189 -2.38 -3.55 19.41
CA LYS A 189 -2.53 -4.95 19.83
C LYS A 189 -2.84 -5.84 18.64
N GLY A 190 -2.01 -6.83 18.41
CA GLY A 190 -2.15 -7.81 17.36
C GLY A 190 -0.86 -8.57 17.12
N GLU A 191 -0.93 -9.60 16.29
CA GLU A 191 0.26 -10.31 15.83
C GLU A 191 0.96 -9.51 14.73
N GLY A 192 2.30 -9.48 14.74
CA GLY A 192 3.14 -8.92 13.70
C GLY A 192 3.02 -9.71 12.39
N GLY A 193 3.14 -9.04 11.26
CA GLY A 193 2.94 -9.67 9.95
C GLY A 193 4.26 -10.11 9.33
N GLU A 194 4.17 -11.02 8.37
CA GLU A 194 5.34 -11.60 7.71
C GLU A 194 5.88 -10.69 6.61
N ILE A 195 7.21 -10.66 6.47
CA ILE A 195 7.87 -10.05 5.32
C ILE A 195 8.61 -11.13 4.54
N ASN A 196 8.15 -11.38 3.32
CA ASN A 196 8.70 -12.40 2.45
C ASN A 196 9.37 -11.74 1.22
N ILE A 197 10.63 -12.06 0.95
CA ILE A 197 11.35 -11.57 -0.23
C ILE A 197 11.86 -12.75 -1.06
N LYS A 198 11.36 -12.88 -2.29
CA LYS A 198 11.77 -13.92 -3.24
C LYS A 198 12.55 -13.28 -4.37
N SER A 199 13.84 -13.61 -4.47
CA SER A 199 14.71 -13.15 -5.53
C SER A 199 15.92 -14.04 -5.77
N ASN A 200 16.46 -14.00 -6.99
CA ASN A 200 17.78 -14.57 -7.27
C ASN A 200 18.90 -13.76 -6.60
N SER A 201 18.71 -12.45 -6.46
CA SER A 201 19.64 -11.55 -5.79
C SER A 201 18.89 -10.54 -4.91
N LEU A 202 19.32 -10.40 -3.66
CA LEU A 202 18.81 -9.42 -2.72
C LEU A 202 19.96 -8.51 -2.28
N SER A 203 19.78 -7.20 -2.43
CA SER A 203 20.73 -6.17 -2.03
C SER A 203 20.09 -5.22 -1.01
N LEU A 204 20.72 -5.04 0.15
CA LEU A 204 20.36 -4.05 1.16
C LEU A 204 21.58 -3.15 1.42
N THR A 205 21.50 -1.88 1.04
CA THR A 205 22.60 -0.92 1.20
C THR A 205 22.13 0.36 1.88
N ASP A 206 23.08 1.20 2.29
CA ASP A 206 22.85 2.58 2.70
C ASP A 206 21.75 2.76 3.76
N ASN A 207 21.81 1.92 4.79
CA ASN A 207 20.87 1.87 5.93
C ASN A 207 19.45 1.41 5.59
N ALA A 208 19.27 0.60 4.53
CA ALA A 208 18.03 -0.11 4.29
C ALA A 208 17.66 -1.05 5.47
N SER A 209 16.37 -1.24 5.73
CA SER A 209 15.88 -2.08 6.83
C SER A 209 14.64 -2.90 6.49
N ILE A 210 14.45 -4.00 7.20
CA ILE A 210 13.27 -4.87 7.11
C ILE A 210 12.85 -5.19 8.55
N ASN A 211 11.62 -4.81 8.94
CA ASN A 211 11.16 -4.87 10.31
C ASN A 211 9.78 -5.53 10.41
N SER A 212 9.65 -6.53 11.27
CA SER A 212 8.38 -7.18 11.64
C SER A 212 8.24 -7.14 13.18
N THR A 213 8.44 -5.95 13.74
CA THR A 213 8.54 -5.77 15.19
C THR A 213 7.18 -5.51 15.82
N THR A 214 6.93 -6.16 16.95
CA THR A 214 5.80 -5.83 17.83
C THR A 214 6.30 -4.95 18.98
N PHE A 215 6.01 -3.66 18.92
CA PHE A 215 6.24 -2.69 19.99
C PHE A 215 5.10 -2.66 21.01
N GLY A 216 3.87 -2.96 20.54
CA GLY A 216 2.68 -3.10 21.36
C GLY A 216 2.52 -4.50 21.96
N GLN A 217 1.31 -5.04 21.92
CA GLN A 217 0.98 -6.36 22.46
C GLN A 217 0.75 -7.40 21.35
N GLY A 218 1.49 -8.51 21.40
CA GLY A 218 1.37 -9.67 20.50
C GLY A 218 2.74 -10.26 20.17
N ASN A 219 2.80 -11.32 19.35
CA ASN A 219 4.08 -11.85 18.88
C ASN A 219 4.54 -11.09 17.63
N SER A 220 5.84 -11.11 17.37
CA SER A 220 6.43 -10.60 16.12
C SER A 220 6.21 -11.59 14.98
N GLY A 221 6.21 -11.10 13.73
CA GLY A 221 6.18 -11.94 12.55
C GLY A 221 7.58 -12.42 12.13
N ASN A 222 7.62 -13.15 11.02
CA ASN A 222 8.84 -13.67 10.43
C ASN A 222 9.33 -12.80 9.27
N ILE A 223 10.64 -12.85 9.01
CA ILE A 223 11.27 -12.32 7.79
C ILE A 223 11.93 -13.51 7.08
N SER A 224 11.57 -13.76 5.82
CA SER A 224 12.07 -14.91 5.04
C SER A 224 12.27 -14.66 3.56
#